data_AF-A0A938M8D3-F1
#
_entry.id   AF-A0A938M8D3-F1
#
_cell.length_a   1.000
_cell.length_b   1.000
_cell.length_c   1.000
_cell.angle_alpha   90.00
_cell.angle_beta   90.00
_cell.angle_gamma   90.00
#
_symmetry.space_group_name_H-M   'P 1'
#
loop_
_entity.id
_entity.type
_entity.pdbx_description
1 polymer ?
#
loop_
_entity_poly.entity_id
_entity_poly.type
_entity_poly.pdbx_seq_one_letter_code
_entity_poly.pdbx_strand_id
1 'polypeptide(L)'
;MGNRLADPPKNCVRCGRPLSRKRYSGVLEDMGVFLRRKFCDRTCMGRAFVKDAPSYDALSKRGRKFLGTSCESCGGTMMLSAHHIDGNRKNNSPENIQTLCVRCHSTHHHRVRRAGMATPGRMALAG
;
A
#
# COMPACT_ATOMS: atom_id res chain seq x y z
N MET A 1 -20.40 -38.86 -24.04
CA MET A 1 -19.83 -38.02 -22.95
C MET A 1 -18.40 -37.69 -23.33
N GLY A 2 -18.09 -36.42 -23.61
CA GLY A 2 -16.77 -36.03 -24.13
C GLY A 2 -15.64 -36.39 -23.17
N ASN A 3 -14.54 -36.93 -23.71
CA ASN A 3 -13.40 -37.42 -22.95
C ASN A 3 -12.68 -36.23 -22.28
N ARG A 4 -13.03 -35.92 -21.03
CA ARG A 4 -12.41 -34.81 -20.30
C ARG A 4 -10.99 -35.21 -19.90
N LEU A 5 -9.99 -34.49 -20.41
CA LEU A 5 -8.63 -34.57 -19.89
C LEU A 5 -8.59 -34.20 -18.41
N ALA A 6 -7.98 -35.08 -17.61
CA ALA A 6 -7.73 -34.81 -16.20
C ALA A 6 -6.90 -33.53 -16.03
N ASP A 7 -7.11 -32.82 -14.93
CA ASP A 7 -6.36 -31.62 -14.63
C ASP A 7 -4.95 -32.04 -14.16
N PRO A 8 -3.86 -31.60 -14.81
CA PRO A 8 -2.51 -31.95 -14.38
C PRO A 8 -2.25 -31.53 -12.92
N PRO A 9 -1.59 -32.37 -12.11
CA PRO A 9 -1.34 -32.06 -10.71
C PRO A 9 -0.41 -30.86 -10.60
N LYS A 10 -0.85 -29.82 -9.88
CA LYS A 10 -0.02 -28.68 -9.51
C LYS A 10 -0.60 -27.97 -8.30
N ASN A 11 0.27 -27.31 -7.55
CA ASN A 11 -0.09 -26.63 -6.31
C ASN A 11 0.00 -25.11 -6.46
N CYS A 12 -0.78 -24.40 -5.64
CA CYS A 12 -0.66 -22.96 -5.50
C CYS A 12 0.72 -22.61 -4.94
N VAL A 13 1.47 -21.76 -5.66
CA VAL A 13 2.82 -21.34 -5.24
C VAL A 13 2.82 -20.64 -3.88
N ARG A 14 1.72 -19.98 -3.51
CA ARG A 14 1.60 -19.31 -2.20
C ARG A 14 1.26 -20.31 -1.09
N CYS A 15 0.16 -21.07 -1.24
CA CYS A 15 -0.50 -21.74 -0.11
C CYS A 15 -0.40 -23.25 -0.14
N GLY A 16 0.23 -23.83 -1.17
CA GLY A 16 0.41 -25.27 -1.32
C GLY A 16 -0.83 -26.06 -1.71
N ARG A 17 -2.03 -25.45 -1.71
CA ARG A 17 -3.26 -26.17 -2.06
C ARG A 17 -3.24 -26.68 -3.51
N PRO A 18 -3.74 -27.90 -3.77
CA PRO A 18 -3.91 -28.41 -5.12
C PRO A 18 -4.78 -27.49 -5.98
N LEU A 19 -4.42 -27.36 -7.25
CA LEU A 19 -5.17 -26.58 -8.23
C LEU A 19 -5.96 -27.52 -9.14
N SER A 20 -7.21 -27.14 -9.38
CA SER A 20 -8.08 -27.71 -10.41
C SER A 20 -8.65 -26.60 -11.29
N ARG A 21 -9.10 -26.95 -12.50
CA ARG A 21 -9.75 -26.02 -13.42
C ARG A 21 -11.04 -25.51 -12.82
N LYS A 22 -11.18 -24.19 -12.74
CA LYS A 22 -12.36 -23.54 -12.16
C LYS A 22 -13.47 -23.39 -13.18
N ARG A 23 -14.70 -23.17 -12.70
CA ARG A 23 -15.80 -22.70 -13.52
C ARG A 23 -16.05 -21.22 -13.26
N TYR A 24 -16.01 -20.42 -14.31
CA TYR A 24 -16.37 -19.01 -14.28
C TYR A 24 -17.70 -18.85 -15.00
N SER A 25 -18.74 -18.46 -14.27
CA SER A 25 -20.10 -18.34 -14.82
C SER A 25 -20.54 -19.62 -15.57
N GLY A 26 -20.26 -20.78 -14.98
CA GLY A 26 -20.56 -22.10 -15.57
C GLY A 26 -19.54 -22.60 -16.60
N VAL A 27 -18.75 -21.73 -17.21
CA VAL A 27 -17.75 -22.08 -18.23
C VAL A 27 -16.49 -22.63 -17.57
N LEU A 28 -16.04 -23.81 -18.00
CA LEU A 28 -14.80 -24.42 -17.51
C LEU A 28 -13.59 -23.63 -18.01
N GLU A 29 -12.64 -23.35 -17.11
CA GLU A 29 -11.36 -22.71 -17.41
C GLU A 29 -10.63 -23.47 -18.54
N ASP A 30 -10.10 -22.71 -19.50
CA ASP A 30 -9.26 -23.26 -20.56
C ASP A 30 -8.01 -23.96 -19.98
N MET A 31 -7.56 -25.04 -20.61
CA MET A 31 -6.40 -25.80 -20.14
C MET A 31 -5.12 -24.95 -20.19
N GLY A 32 -4.89 -24.16 -21.24
CA GLY A 32 -3.73 -23.27 -21.34
C GLY A 32 -3.74 -22.17 -20.28
N VAL A 33 -4.92 -21.63 -19.95
CA VAL A 33 -5.10 -20.70 -18.82
C VAL A 33 -4.79 -21.38 -17.50
N PHE A 34 -5.32 -22.59 -17.28
CA PHE A 34 -5.04 -23.38 -16.09
C PHE A 34 -3.55 -23.65 -15.93
N LEU A 35 -2.85 -24.09 -16.98
CA LEU A 35 -1.42 -24.37 -16.94
C LEU A 35 -0.59 -23.14 -16.55
N ARG A 36 -0.95 -21.95 -17.02
CA ARG A 36 -0.27 -20.69 -16.66
C ARG A 36 -0.59 -20.18 -15.24
N ARG A 37 -1.70 -20.59 -14.64
CA ARG A 37 -2.14 -20.08 -13.33
C ARG A 37 -1.23 -20.54 -12.19
N LYS A 38 -0.58 -19.62 -11.49
CA LYS A 38 0.33 -19.96 -10.36
C LYS A 38 -0.36 -20.06 -9.00
N PHE A 39 -1.55 -19.50 -8.87
CA PHE A 39 -2.22 -19.30 -7.59
C PHE A 39 -3.65 -19.86 -7.58
N CYS A 40 -4.12 -20.28 -6.40
CA CYS A 40 -5.47 -20.81 -6.25
C CYS A 40 -6.53 -19.75 -6.50
N ASP A 41 -6.27 -18.48 -6.21
CA ASP A 41 -7.21 -17.37 -6.39
C ASP A 41 -6.47 -16.01 -6.42
N ARG A 42 -7.25 -14.95 -6.63
CA ARG A 42 -6.76 -13.56 -6.61
C ARG A 42 -6.17 -13.15 -5.26
N THR A 43 -6.59 -13.76 -4.15
CA THR A 43 -6.08 -13.44 -2.81
C THR A 43 -4.67 -13.99 -2.63
N CYS A 44 -4.43 -15.25 -2.99
CA CYS A 44 -3.10 -15.84 -2.99
C CYS A 44 -2.17 -15.16 -3.99
N MET A 45 -2.69 -14.80 -5.17
CA MET A 45 -1.95 -13.99 -6.13
C MET A 45 -1.56 -12.64 -5.54
N GLY A 46 -2.52 -11.87 -5.02
CA GLY A 46 -2.27 -10.55 -4.46
C GLY A 46 -1.24 -10.59 -3.34
N ARG A 47 -1.37 -11.54 -2.40
CA ARG A 47 -0.41 -11.73 -1.30
C ARG A 47 1.00 -12.09 -1.79
N ALA A 48 1.12 -12.91 -2.83
CA ALA A 48 2.42 -13.29 -3.38
C ALA A 48 3.17 -12.13 -4.07
N PHE A 49 2.47 -11.07 -4.46
CA PHE A 49 3.06 -9.86 -5.04
C PHE A 49 3.26 -8.72 -4.03
N VAL A 50 2.88 -8.90 -2.76
CA VAL A 50 3.17 -7.93 -1.71
C VAL A 50 4.68 -7.97 -1.42
N LYS A 51 5.33 -6.81 -1.51
CA LYS A 51 6.75 -6.65 -1.14
C LYS A 51 6.85 -6.30 0.34
N ASP A 52 7.78 -6.95 1.06
CA ASP A 52 8.06 -6.64 2.47
C ASP A 52 8.57 -5.21 2.66
N ALA A 53 9.38 -4.74 1.71
CA ALA A 53 9.90 -3.38 1.66
C ALA A 53 9.30 -2.62 0.46
N PRO A 54 8.17 -1.90 0.63
CA PRO A 54 7.64 -1.05 -0.41
C PRO A 54 8.60 0.10 -0.73
N SER A 55 8.59 0.57 -1.98
CA SER A 55 9.40 1.73 -2.40
C SER A 55 8.93 3.02 -1.72
N TYR A 56 9.81 4.03 -1.71
CA TYR A 56 9.50 5.35 -1.19
C TYR A 56 8.26 5.97 -1.85
N ASP A 57 8.17 5.92 -3.19
CA ASP A 57 7.01 6.44 -3.92
C ASP A 57 5.71 5.72 -3.53
N ALA A 58 5.76 4.40 -3.35
CA ALA A 58 4.59 3.63 -2.90
C ALA A 58 4.14 4.05 -1.50
N LEU A 59 5.07 4.30 -0.57
CA LEU A 59 4.75 4.81 0.77
C LEU A 59 4.21 6.25 0.72
N SER A 60 4.84 7.13 -0.05
CA SER A 60 4.39 8.51 -0.26
C SER A 60 2.97 8.57 -0.83
N LYS A 61 2.65 7.73 -1.82
CA LYS A 61 1.30 7.63 -2.39
C LYS A 61 0.26 7.17 -1.36
N ARG A 62 0.62 6.30 -0.42
CA ARG A 62 -0.28 5.84 0.65
C ARG A 62 -0.59 6.98 1.62
N GLY A 63 0.42 7.69 2.09
CA GLY A 63 0.23 8.83 3.00
C GLY A 63 -0.59 9.96 2.38
N ARG A 64 -0.40 10.23 1.07
CA ARG A 64 -1.15 11.26 0.34
C ARG A 64 -2.68 11.07 0.35
N LYS A 65 -3.17 9.85 0.57
CA LYS A 65 -4.61 9.57 0.65
C LYS A 65 -5.31 10.22 1.85
N PHE A 66 -4.53 10.61 2.86
CA PHE A 66 -5.04 11.19 4.11
C PHE A 66 -4.78 12.70 4.20
N LEU A 67 -4.45 13.34 3.07
CA LEU A 67 -4.31 14.79 3.03
C LEU A 67 -5.68 15.44 3.11
N GLY A 68 -5.78 16.45 3.98
CA GLY A 68 -6.85 17.44 3.94
C GLY A 68 -6.64 18.45 2.81
N THR A 69 -7.49 19.48 2.81
CA THR A 69 -7.51 20.53 1.77
C THR A 69 -6.61 21.73 2.08
N SER A 70 -6.08 21.83 3.30
CA SER A 70 -5.25 22.94 3.77
C SER A 70 -4.21 22.47 4.78
N CYS A 71 -3.12 23.22 4.87
CA CYS A 71 -2.09 23.04 5.89
C CYS A 71 -2.70 23.23 7.28
N GLU A 72 -2.62 22.20 8.12
CA GLU A 72 -3.11 22.22 9.51
C GLU A 72 -2.25 23.09 10.44
N SER A 73 -1.15 23.66 9.95
CA SER A 73 -0.34 24.62 10.70
C SER A 73 -0.60 26.06 10.27
N CYS A 74 -0.57 26.37 8.96
CA CYS A 74 -0.63 27.76 8.48
C CYS A 74 -1.85 28.07 7.58
N GLY A 75 -2.76 27.12 7.38
CA GLY A 75 -3.96 27.30 6.53
C GLY A 75 -3.72 27.30 5.02
N GLY A 76 -2.47 27.35 4.55
CA GLY A 76 -2.16 27.38 3.11
C GLY A 76 -2.67 26.14 2.37
N THR A 77 -3.21 26.31 1.16
CA THR A 77 -3.87 25.25 0.37
C THR A 77 -3.00 24.65 -0.73
N MET A 78 -1.79 25.21 -0.93
CA MET A 78 -0.89 24.83 -2.01
C MET A 78 0.23 23.93 -1.50
N MET A 79 0.71 23.03 -2.39
CA MET A 79 1.88 22.19 -2.14
C MET A 79 1.77 21.39 -0.83
N LEU A 80 0.65 20.69 -0.65
CA LEU A 80 0.39 19.88 0.54
C LEU A 80 1.16 18.55 0.50
N SER A 81 1.66 18.13 1.66
CA SER A 81 2.42 16.91 1.86
C SER A 81 1.99 16.21 3.15
N ALA A 82 2.14 14.89 3.16
CA ALA A 82 1.81 14.05 4.30
C ALA A 82 2.98 14.10 5.28
N HIS A 83 2.76 14.72 6.44
CA HIS A 83 3.71 14.71 7.55
C HIS A 83 3.40 13.51 8.45
N HIS A 84 4.34 12.59 8.59
CA HIS A 84 4.22 11.45 9.51
C HIS A 84 4.66 11.90 10.90
N ILE A 85 3.70 11.97 11.83
CA ILE A 85 3.90 12.46 13.21
C ILE A 85 4.93 11.61 13.96
N ASP A 86 4.86 10.29 13.82
CA ASP A 86 5.82 9.35 14.41
C ASP A 86 7.16 9.27 13.65
N GLY A 87 7.30 9.94 12.50
CA GLY A 87 8.47 9.87 11.63
C GLY A 87 8.57 8.57 10.80
N ASN A 88 7.66 7.62 10.98
CA ASN A 88 7.63 6.35 10.28
C ASN A 88 6.68 6.39 9.07
N ARG A 89 7.25 6.50 7.88
CA ARG A 89 6.51 6.54 6.60
C ARG A 89 5.69 5.27 6.29
N LYS A 90 5.94 4.16 7.00
CA LYS A 90 5.13 2.93 6.88
C LYS A 90 3.81 3.05 7.63
N ASN A 91 3.76 3.83 8.70
CA ASN A 91 2.56 4.08 9.48
C ASN A 91 1.70 5.14 8.79
N ASN A 92 0.77 4.70 7.93
CA ASN A 92 -0.14 5.58 7.21
C ASN A 92 -1.54 5.60 7.87
N SER A 93 -1.63 5.48 9.19
CA SER A 93 -2.88 5.71 9.90
C SER A 93 -3.31 7.18 9.72
N PRO A 94 -4.59 7.50 9.48
CA PRO A 94 -5.07 8.88 9.36
C PRO A 94 -4.61 9.76 10.52
N GLU A 95 -4.61 9.23 11.73
CA GLU A 95 -4.24 9.94 12.97
C GLU A 95 -2.74 10.24 13.05
N ASN A 96 -1.91 9.48 12.31
CA ASN A 96 -0.46 9.69 12.22
C ASN A 96 -0.07 10.66 11.08
N ILE A 97 -1.02 11.05 10.24
CA ILE A 97 -0.77 12.00 9.15
C ILE A 97 -1.26 13.38 9.58
N GLN A 98 -0.38 14.37 9.44
CA GLN A 98 -0.75 15.77 9.47
C GLN A 98 -0.58 16.36 8.07
N THR A 99 -1.56 17.11 7.61
CA THR A 99 -1.50 17.82 6.33
C THR A 99 -0.68 19.09 6.51
N LEU A 100 0.52 19.16 5.92
CA LEU A 100 1.36 20.36 5.96
C LEU A 100 1.72 20.82 4.55
N CYS A 101 1.80 22.13 4.32
CA CYS A 101 2.44 22.62 3.11
C CYS A 101 3.96 22.32 3.14
N VAL A 102 4.61 22.23 1.98
CA VAL A 102 6.04 21.92 1.87
C VAL A 102 6.91 22.86 2.73
N ARG A 103 6.54 24.14 2.84
CA ARG A 103 7.26 25.11 3.69
C ARG A 103 7.19 24.72 5.17
N CYS A 104 5.99 24.58 5.72
CA CYS A 104 5.79 24.17 7.12
C CYS A 104 6.44 22.83 7.42
N HIS A 105 6.25 21.85 6.53
CA HIS A 105 6.82 20.51 6.66
C HIS A 105 8.36 20.53 6.75
N SER A 106 9.03 21.21 5.83
CA SER A 106 10.50 21.32 5.83
C SER A 106 11.00 22.08 7.06
N THR A 107 10.38 23.22 7.40
CA THR A 107 10.74 24.00 8.59
C THR A 107 10.62 23.17 9.87
N HIS A 108 9.55 22.38 10.01
CA HIS A 108 9.35 21.50 11.16
C HIS A 108 10.46 20.46 11.29
N HIS A 109 10.77 19.75 10.20
CA HIS A 109 11.87 18.78 10.22
C HIS A 109 13.23 19.42 10.53
N HIS A 110 13.51 20.63 10.03
CA HIS A 110 14.73 21.36 10.40
C HIS A 110 14.77 21.72 11.89
N ARG A 111 13.65 22.18 12.47
CA ARG A 111 13.56 22.51 13.91
C ARG A 111 13.75 21.26 14.78
N VAL A 112 13.05 20.17 14.46
CA VAL A 112 13.15 18.88 15.16
C VAL A 112 14.60 18.37 15.16
N ARG A 113 15.26 18.38 14.00
CA ARG A 113 16.67 17.95 13.89
C ARG A 113 17.60 18.83 14.70
N ARG A 114 17.43 20.15 14.67
CA ARG A 114 18.24 21.09 15.47
C ARG A 114 18.05 20.89 16.97
N ALA A 115 16.85 20.51 17.40
CA ALA A 115 16.54 20.20 18.78
C ALA A 115 16.98 18.78 19.22
N GLY A 116 17.57 17.98 18.33
CA GLY A 116 18.01 16.62 18.66
C GLY A 116 16.88 15.63 18.94
N MET A 117 15.65 15.93 18.52
CA MET A 117 14.49 15.07 18.79
C MET A 117 14.41 13.89 17.82
N ALA A 118 14.17 12.68 18.36
CA ALA A 118 14.08 11.45 17.58
C ALA A 118 12.82 11.35 16.71
N THR A 119 11.71 11.89 17.22
CA THR A 119 10.39 11.84 16.56
C THR A 119 9.94 13.26 16.22
N PRO A 120 9.46 13.52 15.00
CA PRO A 120 9.09 14.88 14.62
C PRO A 120 7.85 15.39 15.35
N GLY A 121 6.90 14.52 15.69
CA GLY A 121 5.66 14.94 16.35
C GLY A 121 4.77 15.80 15.44
N ARG A 122 3.63 16.21 15.98
CA ARG A 122 2.66 17.07 15.29
C ARG A 122 3.13 18.53 15.35
N MET A 123 3.10 19.24 14.23
CA MET A 123 3.38 20.66 14.18
C MET A 123 2.18 21.44 14.74
N ALA A 124 2.43 22.39 15.64
CA ALA A 124 1.39 23.27 16.16
C ALA A 124 0.88 24.25 15.08
N LEU A 125 -0.31 24.82 15.32
CA LEU A 125 -0.82 25.96 14.54
C LEU A 125 0.19 27.11 14.61
N ALA A 126 0.53 27.67 13.45
CA ALA A 126 1.26 28.91 13.37
C ALA A 126 0.27 30.03 13.69
N GLY A 127 0.43 30.65 14.86
CA GLY A 127 -0.21 31.91 15.19
C GLY A 127 0.31 33.06 14.35
#